data_AF-A0A929E7P4-F1
#
_entry.id   AF-A0A929E7P4-F1
#
_cell.length_a   1.000
_cell.length_b   1.000
_cell.length_c   1.000
_cell.angle_alpha   90.00
_cell.angle_beta   90.00
_cell.angle_gamma   90.00
#
_symmetry.space_group_name_H-M   'P 1'
#
loop_
_entity.id
_entity.type
_entity.pdbx_description
1 polymer ?
#
loop_
_entity_poly.entity_id
_entity_poly.type
_entity_poly.pdbx_seq_one_letter_code
_entity_poly.pdbx_strand_id
1 'polypeptide(L)'
;MKQLIKLLIDHLASKGMEVTSIPAYIRNFAHTLVAHPSINLQELNSHLQLLGWDDFKLDNDTFYLMLATFEPDLAFESVNWIDHTFNSNTPPKLADKRERAPRVQRDNNTPSGE
;
A
#
# COMPACT_ATOMS: atom_id res chain seq x y z
N MET A 1 -3.37 -6.94 -8.43
CA MET A 1 -3.40 -6.45 -7.03
C MET A 1 -2.38 -5.33 -6.76
N LYS A 2 -1.05 -5.57 -6.76
CA LYS A 2 -0.04 -4.52 -6.47
C LYS A 2 -0.13 -3.25 -7.36
N GLN A 3 -0.49 -3.41 -8.63
CA GLN A 3 -0.67 -2.28 -9.56
C GLN A 3 -1.93 -1.46 -9.25
N LEU A 4 -3.04 -2.10 -8.87
CA LEU A 4 -4.28 -1.42 -8.48
C LEU A 4 -4.12 -0.66 -7.17
N ILE A 5 -3.43 -1.23 -6.19
CA ILE A 5 -3.12 -0.55 -4.93
C ILE A 5 -2.28 0.71 -5.18
N LYS A 6 -1.25 0.61 -6.03
CA LYS A 6 -0.46 1.79 -6.39
C LYS A 6 -1.32 2.84 -7.11
N LEU A 7 -2.15 2.40 -8.07
CA LEU A 7 -3.06 3.29 -8.79
C LEU A 7 -4.04 4.00 -7.83
N LEU A 8 -4.58 3.29 -6.85
CA LEU A 8 -5.46 3.85 -5.83
C LEU A 8 -4.74 4.89 -4.96
N ILE A 9 -3.52 4.59 -4.50
CA ILE A 9 -2.71 5.53 -3.71
C ILE A 9 -2.42 6.79 -4.54
N ASP A 10 -1.95 6.62 -5.77
CA ASP A 10 -1.62 7.74 -6.67
C ASP A 10 -2.88 8.58 -6.97
N HIS A 11 -4.04 7.93 -7.19
CA HIS A 11 -5.33 8.59 -7.43
C HIS A 11 -5.79 9.40 -6.22
N LEU A 12 -5.80 8.81 -5.02
CA LEU A 12 -6.19 9.50 -3.79
C LEU A 12 -5.26 10.68 -3.47
N ALA A 13 -3.95 10.49 -3.65
CA ALA A 13 -2.96 11.56 -3.49
C ALA A 13 -3.18 12.69 -4.49
N SER A 14 -3.46 12.37 -5.75
CA SER A 14 -3.74 13.38 -6.79
C SER A 14 -5.00 14.21 -6.50
N LYS A 15 -5.93 13.67 -5.73
CA LYS A 15 -7.14 14.36 -5.26
C LYS A 15 -6.93 15.19 -3.99
N GLY A 16 -5.69 15.28 -3.50
CA GLY A 16 -5.32 16.11 -2.35
C GLY A 16 -5.33 15.40 -1.01
N MET A 17 -5.53 14.07 -0.97
CA MET A 17 -5.39 13.30 0.26
C MET A 17 -3.91 13.16 0.64
N GLU A 18 -3.56 13.44 1.89
CA GLU A 18 -2.21 13.22 2.38
C GLU A 18 -1.86 11.73 2.34
N VAL A 19 -0.69 11.38 1.78
CA VAL A 19 -0.27 9.98 1.59
C VAL A 19 -0.24 9.19 2.90
N THR A 20 0.08 9.86 4.02
CA THR A 20 0.10 9.28 5.37
C THR A 20 -1.31 8.96 5.90
N SER A 21 -2.34 9.64 5.40
CA SER A 21 -3.75 9.50 5.79
C SER A 21 -4.50 8.46 4.94
N ILE A 22 -4.05 8.21 3.71
CA ILE A 22 -4.63 7.22 2.78
C ILE A 22 -4.90 5.85 3.45
N PRO A 23 -3.99 5.26 4.25
CA PRO A 23 -4.22 3.95 4.86
C PRO A 23 -5.40 3.94 5.82
N ALA A 24 -5.51 4.98 6.64
CA ALA A 24 -6.61 5.14 7.58
C ALA A 24 -7.93 5.34 6.85
N TYR A 25 -7.92 6.11 5.76
CA TYR A 25 -9.09 6.29 4.91
C TYR A 25 -9.58 4.97 4.30
N ILE A 26 -8.68 4.20 3.67
CA ILE A 26 -8.98 2.89 3.08
C ILE A 26 -9.54 1.93 4.14
N ARG A 27 -8.97 1.90 5.35
CA ARG A 27 -9.45 1.08 6.46
C ARG A 27 -10.87 1.46 6.88
N ASN A 28 -11.14 2.74 7.09
CA ASN A 28 -12.45 3.23 7.50
C ASN A 28 -13.51 2.96 6.42
N PHE A 29 -13.15 3.15 5.15
CA PHE A 29 -13.98 2.77 4.01
C PHE A 29 -14.36 1.28 4.04
N ALA A 30 -13.35 0.39 4.14
CA ALA A 30 -13.58 -1.05 4.15
C ALA A 30 -14.45 -1.49 5.33
N HIS A 31 -14.17 -0.94 6.52
CA HIS A 31 -14.95 -1.23 7.72
C HIS A 31 -16.42 -0.80 7.56
N THR A 32 -16.67 0.36 6.96
CA THR A 32 -18.03 0.86 6.71
C THR A 32 -18.80 -0.07 5.77
N LEU A 33 -18.17 -0.56 4.70
CA LEU A 33 -18.80 -1.51 3.76
C LEU A 33 -19.12 -2.86 4.42
N VAL A 34 -18.23 -3.36 5.28
CA VAL A 34 -18.47 -4.61 6.02
C VAL A 34 -19.63 -4.45 7.01
N ALA A 35 -19.71 -3.31 7.70
CA ALA A 35 -20.78 -3.03 8.65
C ALA A 35 -22.13 -2.74 7.96
N HIS A 36 -22.11 -2.15 6.76
CA HIS A 36 -23.30 -1.74 6.01
C HIS A 36 -23.21 -2.14 4.52
N PRO A 37 -23.42 -3.44 4.17
CA PRO A 37 -23.21 -3.94 2.81
C PRO A 37 -24.10 -3.32 1.73
N SER A 38 -25.26 -2.75 2.11
CA SER A 38 -26.22 -2.12 1.19
C SER A 38 -26.18 -0.59 1.23
N ILE A 39 -25.12 -0.01 1.84
CA ILE A 39 -24.97 1.45 1.95
C ILE A 39 -24.83 2.08 0.56
N ASN A 40 -25.56 3.16 0.32
CA ASN A 40 -25.37 3.93 -0.91
C ASN A 40 -24.21 4.94 -0.78
N LEU A 41 -23.74 5.49 -1.90
CA LEU A 41 -22.58 6.39 -1.90
C LEU A 41 -22.79 7.67 -1.06
N GLN A 42 -24.02 8.20 -1.00
CA GLN A 42 -24.31 9.41 -0.22
C GLN A 42 -24.25 9.11 1.28
N GLU A 43 -24.85 7.99 1.70
CA GLU A 43 -24.78 7.51 3.08
C GLU A 43 -23.34 7.18 3.48
N LEU A 44 -22.57 6.57 2.59
CA LEU A 44 -21.17 6.24 2.82
C LEU A 44 -20.32 7.50 3.02
N ASN A 45 -20.48 8.51 2.17
CA ASN A 45 -19.83 9.81 2.37
C ASN A 45 -20.23 10.44 3.71
N SER A 46 -21.51 10.37 4.07
CA SER A 46 -22.01 10.91 5.35
C SER A 46 -21.39 10.16 6.54
N HIS A 47 -21.22 8.85 6.43
CA HIS A 47 -20.56 8.05 7.46
C HIS A 47 -19.07 8.37 7.58
N LEU A 48 -18.36 8.49 6.46
CA LEU A 48 -16.94 8.86 6.45
C LEU A 48 -16.72 10.28 7.00
N GLN A 49 -17.62 11.22 6.73
CA GLN A 49 -17.62 12.55 7.36
C GLN A 49 -17.70 12.45 8.89
N LEU A 50 -18.58 11.61 9.43
CA LEU A 50 -18.68 11.39 10.88
C LEU A 50 -17.41 10.77 11.49
N LEU A 51 -16.61 10.09 10.68
CA LEU A 51 -15.31 9.54 11.06
C LEU A 51 -14.14 10.54 10.91
N GLY A 52 -14.42 11.78 10.52
CA GLY A 52 -13.43 12.85 10.36
C GLY A 52 -12.83 12.98 8.95
N TRP A 53 -13.51 12.46 7.93
CA TRP A 53 -13.10 12.59 6.52
C TRP A 53 -13.93 13.64 5.77
N ASP A 54 -14.30 14.74 6.42
CA ASP A 54 -15.18 15.77 5.86
C ASP A 54 -14.56 16.61 4.74
N ASP A 55 -13.23 16.71 4.72
CA ASP A 55 -12.49 17.38 3.65
C ASP A 55 -12.34 16.52 2.37
N PHE A 56 -12.74 15.24 2.41
CA PHE A 56 -12.62 14.34 1.28
C PHE A 56 -13.97 13.75 0.86
N LYS A 57 -14.43 14.13 -0.34
CA LYS A 57 -15.63 13.55 -0.93
C LYS A 57 -15.30 12.38 -1.85
N LEU A 58 -15.84 11.23 -1.54
CA LEU A 58 -15.80 10.04 -2.36
C LEU A 58 -16.76 10.20 -3.56
N ASP A 59 -16.21 10.22 -4.77
CA ASP A 59 -16.97 10.16 -6.02
C ASP A 59 -17.07 8.73 -6.56
N ASN A 60 -17.88 8.55 -7.60
CA ASN A 60 -18.11 7.25 -8.24
C ASN A 60 -16.80 6.61 -8.72
N ASP A 61 -15.93 7.37 -9.37
CA ASP A 61 -14.68 6.85 -9.94
C ASP A 61 -13.75 6.31 -8.85
N THR A 62 -13.60 7.09 -7.77
CA THR A 62 -12.82 6.69 -6.59
C THR A 62 -13.46 5.51 -5.87
N PHE A 63 -14.79 5.47 -5.79
CA PHE A 63 -15.53 4.35 -5.20
C PHE A 63 -15.31 3.04 -5.97
N TYR A 64 -15.43 3.04 -7.29
CA TYR A 64 -15.19 1.85 -8.10
C TYR A 64 -13.72 1.42 -8.08
N LEU A 65 -12.77 2.37 -8.06
CA LEU A 65 -11.35 2.05 -7.92
C LEU A 65 -11.04 1.41 -6.56
N MET A 66 -11.66 1.92 -5.49
CA MET A 66 -11.61 1.32 -4.16
C MET A 66 -12.14 -0.12 -4.20
N LEU A 67 -13.37 -0.33 -4.67
CA LEU A 67 -13.98 -1.66 -4.76
C LEU A 67 -13.13 -2.64 -5.56
N ALA A 68 -12.65 -2.24 -6.75
CA ALA A 68 -11.77 -3.06 -7.59
C ALA A 68 -10.44 -3.40 -6.91
N THR A 69 -9.99 -2.58 -5.94
CA THR A 69 -8.79 -2.86 -5.13
C THR A 69 -9.07 -3.87 -4.02
N PHE A 70 -10.30 -3.94 -3.52
CA PHE A 70 -10.74 -4.93 -2.53
C PHE A 70 -11.11 -6.28 -3.15
N GLU A 71 -11.38 -6.33 -4.45
CA GLU A 71 -11.83 -7.53 -5.15
C GLU A 71 -10.67 -8.46 -5.52
N PRO A 72 -10.71 -9.72 -5.05
CA PRO A 72 -10.57 -10.82 -6.01
C PRO A 72 -11.73 -11.86 -5.94
N ASP A 73 -12.47 -11.90 -4.82
CA ASP A 73 -13.75 -12.57 -4.56
C ASP A 73 -14.12 -12.12 -3.12
N LEU A 74 -15.38 -11.82 -2.82
CA LEU A 74 -15.87 -11.26 -1.53
C LEU A 74 -15.75 -12.24 -0.33
N ALA A 75 -14.59 -12.86 -0.08
CA ALA A 75 -14.29 -13.67 1.09
C ALA A 75 -13.29 -12.93 1.99
N PHE A 76 -13.84 -12.14 2.94
CA PHE A 76 -13.44 -11.86 4.34
C PHE A 76 -11.98 -12.00 4.87
N GLU A 77 -10.94 -12.18 4.04
CA GLU A 77 -9.53 -12.30 4.45
C GLU A 77 -8.71 -11.02 4.14
N SER A 78 -9.32 -10.00 3.53
CA SER A 78 -8.64 -8.84 2.90
C SER A 78 -8.50 -7.61 3.82
N VAL A 79 -8.08 -7.78 5.07
CA VAL A 79 -7.56 -6.68 5.91
C VAL A 79 -6.05 -6.83 6.15
N ASN A 80 -5.53 -8.04 6.03
CA ASN A 80 -4.12 -8.34 6.27
C ASN A 80 -3.16 -7.57 5.33
N TRP A 81 -3.54 -7.33 4.07
CA TRP A 81 -2.66 -6.63 3.13
C TRP A 81 -2.52 -5.13 3.43
N ILE A 82 -3.55 -4.47 3.97
CA ILE A 82 -3.49 -3.05 4.37
C ILE A 82 -2.46 -2.91 5.49
N ASP A 83 -2.55 -3.78 6.49
CA ASP A 83 -1.61 -3.77 7.60
C ASP A 83 -0.18 -4.15 7.16
N HIS A 84 0.00 -5.10 6.23
CA HIS A 84 1.33 -5.39 5.67
C HIS A 84 1.91 -4.26 4.80
N THR A 85 1.07 -3.47 4.12
CA THR A 85 1.51 -2.39 3.22
C THR A 85 1.87 -1.13 3.99
N PHE A 86 1.08 -0.78 5.01
CA PHE A 86 1.18 0.50 5.69
C PHE A 86 1.67 0.42 7.14
N ASN A 87 1.64 -0.75 7.76
CA ASN A 87 2.07 -0.98 9.15
C ASN A 87 3.43 -1.69 9.23
N SER A 88 4.26 -1.58 8.20
CA SER A 88 5.58 -2.20 8.17
C SER A 88 6.52 -1.51 9.17
N ASN A 89 6.57 -2.04 10.40
CA ASN A 89 7.61 -1.78 11.41
C ASN A 89 9.02 -2.24 10.97
N THR A 90 9.30 -2.31 9.67
CA THR A 90 10.66 -2.47 9.15
C THR A 90 11.14 -1.10 8.67
N PRO A 91 12.08 -0.45 9.39
CA PRO A 91 12.76 0.71 8.83
C PRO A 91 13.41 0.30 7.50
N PRO A 92 13.47 1.20 6.51
CA PRO A 92 14.14 0.90 5.25
C PRO A 92 15.56 0.46 5.59
N LYS A 93 15.90 -0.80 5.28
CA LYS A 93 17.29 -1.22 5.29
C LYS A 93 17.97 -0.34 4.26
N LEU A 94 18.66 0.68 4.75
CA LEU A 94 19.64 1.46 4.03
C LEU A 94 20.48 0.44 3.28
N ALA A 95 20.27 0.34 1.97
CA ALA A 95 21.11 -0.47 1.11
C ALA A 95 22.50 0.13 1.24
N ASP A 96 23.33 -0.52 2.06
CA ASP A 96 24.72 -0.16 2.27
C ASP A 96 25.42 -0.37 0.94
N LYS A 97 25.52 0.73 0.19
CA LYS A 97 26.36 0.87 -0.99
C LYS A 97 27.81 0.79 -0.51
N ARG A 98 28.29 -0.43 -0.26
CA ARG A 98 29.71 -0.72 -0.25
C ARG A 98 29.96 -1.88 -1.20
N GLU A 99 30.19 -1.47 -2.45
CA GLU A 99 31.03 -2.16 -3.43
C GLU A 99 32.04 -3.09 -2.75
N ARG A 100 31.94 -4.39 -3.04
CA ARG A 100 33.12 -5.24 -3.09
C ARG A 100 33.29 -5.72 -4.52
N ALA A 101 34.24 -5.09 -5.19
CA ALA A 101 34.80 -5.50 -6.46
C ALA A 101 35.26 -6.98 -6.43
N PRO A 102 35.28 -7.67 -7.58
CA PRO A 102 35.64 -9.09 -7.64
C PRO A 102 37.14 -9.29 -7.35
N ARG A 103 37.45 -10.22 -6.45
CA ARG A 103 38.82 -10.60 -6.12
C ARG A 103 39.34 -11.51 -7.23
N VAL A 104 40.21 -10.99 -8.08
CA VAL A 104 40.98 -11.74 -9.07
C VAL A 104 41.90 -12.71 -8.31
N GLN A 105 41.68 -14.02 -8.48
CA GLN A 105 42.60 -15.07 -8.05
C GLN A 105 43.83 -15.01 -8.98
N ARG A 106 45.01 -14.71 -8.43
CA ARG A 106 46.28 -14.65 -9.16
C ARG A 106 47.11 -15.85 -8.72
N ASP A 107 47.12 -16.90 -9.53
CA ASP A 107 47.95 -18.09 -9.32
C ASP A 107 49.41 -17.75 -9.67
N ASN A 108 50.28 -17.67 -8.67
CA ASN A 108 51.72 -17.56 -8.86
C ASN A 108 52.37 -18.84 -8.29
N ASN A 109 52.60 -19.81 -9.17
CA ASN A 109 53.59 -20.87 -8.94
C ASN A 109 54.99 -20.27 -9.11
N THR A 110 55.88 -20.49 -8.14
CA THR A 110 57.33 -20.30 -8.30
C THR A 110 58.02 -21.56 -7.77
N PRO A 111 58.97 -22.15 -8.52
CA PRO A 111 59.74 -23.30 -8.05
C PRO A 111 60.91 -22.81 -7.18
N SER A 112 61.14 -23.45 -6.03
CA SER A 112 62.40 -23.34 -5.29
C SER A 112 63.16 -24.65 -5.45
N GLY A 113 64.34 -24.54 -6.06
CA GLY A 113 65.36 -25.58 -5.99
C GLY A 113 66.22 -25.39 -4.76
N GLU A 114 66.66 -26.52 -4.20
CA GLU A 114 67.98 -26.75 -3.60
C GLU A 114 68.37 -28.20 -3.92
#